data_AF-A0A954BZN3-F1
#
_entry.id   AF-A0A954BZN3-F1
#
_cell.length_a   1.000
_cell.length_b   1.000
_cell.length_c   1.000
_cell.angle_alpha   90.00
_cell.angle_beta   90.00
_cell.angle_gamma   90.00
#
_symmetry.space_group_name_H-M   'P 1'
#
loop_
_entity.id
_entity.type
_entity.pdbx_description
1 polymer ?
#
loop_
_entity_poly.entity_id
_entity_poly.type
_entity_poly.pdbx_seq_one_letter_code
_entity_poly.pdbx_strand_id
1 'polypeptide(L)'
;AEKWFELVTIDVDGYPKCGYDKPGSDNARLRSAQGVFDSNPSMDAIYVMSMLFMGKRDLDDSQIRTMARTCTQKGFLPEWKQEKIDYYYWYYASLALYQLGGSAWDQWEKSMVKTLTDNQRGFSEIDRQAGLTSAKLLDEHGSWDPVGAWGTAGGRVYATAINCLTLETHYRHERMTSKHK
;
A
#
# COMPACT_ATOMS: atom_id res chain seq x y z
N ALA A 1 16.72 11.88 -6.01
CA ALA A 1 15.49 11.52 -5.27
C ALA A 1 15.49 12.10 -3.85
N GLU A 2 16.51 11.87 -3.03
CA GLU A 2 16.61 12.43 -1.66
C GLU A 2 16.24 13.93 -1.54
N LYS A 3 16.91 14.82 -2.30
CA LYS A 3 16.61 16.27 -2.31
C LYS A 3 15.15 16.61 -2.63
N TRP A 4 14.47 15.78 -3.43
CA TRP A 4 13.05 15.97 -3.73
C TRP A 4 12.21 15.66 -2.50
N PHE A 5 12.45 14.51 -1.86
CA PHE A 5 11.77 14.16 -0.61
C PHE A 5 12.00 15.18 0.51
N GLU A 6 13.20 15.73 0.64
CA GLU A 6 13.48 16.81 1.58
C GLU A 6 12.67 18.07 1.26
N LEU A 7 12.51 18.42 -0.01
CA LEU A 7 11.73 19.59 -0.43
C LEU A 7 10.24 19.41 -0.16
N VAL A 8 9.69 18.23 -0.41
CA VAL A 8 8.24 18.00 -0.31
C VAL A 8 7.78 17.54 1.08
N THR A 9 8.70 17.25 2.00
CA THR A 9 8.38 16.85 3.37
C THR A 9 8.46 18.05 4.31
N ILE A 10 7.34 18.41 4.93
CA ILE A 10 7.25 19.55 5.84
C ILE A 10 6.64 19.15 7.18
N ASP A 11 6.90 19.94 8.21
CA ASP A 11 6.21 19.83 9.49
C ASP A 11 4.78 20.39 9.35
N VAL A 12 3.79 19.58 9.71
CA VAL A 12 2.39 19.96 9.82
C VAL A 12 1.95 19.61 11.24
N ASP A 13 1.85 20.63 12.09
CA ASP A 13 1.46 20.48 13.50
C ASP A 13 2.30 19.44 14.28
N GLY A 14 3.62 19.42 14.06
CA GLY A 14 4.55 18.47 14.68
C GLY A 14 4.64 17.10 13.98
N TYR A 15 4.01 16.94 12.81
CA TYR A 15 4.06 15.72 12.01
C TYR A 15 4.85 15.94 10.69
N PRO A 16 5.85 15.10 10.38
CA PRO A 16 6.55 15.16 9.10
C PRO A 16 5.67 14.58 7.97
N LYS A 17 5.00 15.46 7.22
CA LYS A 17 4.10 15.08 6.11
C LYS A 17 4.83 15.14 4.77
N CYS A 18 4.97 14.01 4.09
CA CYS A 18 5.53 13.97 2.74
C CYS A 18 4.46 14.31 1.70
N GLY A 19 4.72 15.33 0.87
CA GLY A 19 3.87 15.69 -0.25
C GLY A 19 4.13 14.85 -1.50
N TYR A 20 3.13 14.79 -2.39
CA TYR A 20 3.22 14.15 -3.70
C TYR A 20 3.88 15.07 -4.74
N ASP A 21 3.26 16.21 -5.03
CA ASP A 21 3.66 17.14 -6.08
C ASP A 21 4.17 18.50 -5.53
N LYS A 22 3.81 18.82 -4.30
CA LYS A 22 4.22 20.04 -3.59
C LYS A 22 4.35 19.76 -2.08
N PRO A 23 5.04 20.64 -1.32
CA PRO A 23 5.27 20.43 0.11
C PRO A 23 4.00 20.13 0.91
N GLY A 24 3.98 19.01 1.62
CA GLY A 24 2.88 18.59 2.51
C GLY A 24 1.53 18.34 1.83
N SER A 25 1.50 18.22 0.51
CA SER A 25 0.26 17.90 -0.22
C SER A 25 -0.27 16.52 0.17
N ASP A 26 -1.53 16.28 -0.15
CA ASP A 26 -2.11 14.96 0.01
C ASP A 26 -1.54 13.97 -1.02
N ASN A 27 -1.92 12.71 -0.84
CA ASN A 27 -1.45 11.62 -1.67
C ASN A 27 -1.87 11.71 -3.13
N ALA A 28 -1.13 11.01 -3.99
CA ALA A 28 -1.42 10.92 -5.41
C ALA A 28 -2.82 10.32 -5.67
N ARG A 29 -3.60 10.99 -6.52
CA ARG A 29 -4.95 10.56 -6.92
C ARG A 29 -5.24 10.89 -8.38
N LEU A 30 -5.97 9.99 -9.03
CA LEU A 30 -6.63 10.28 -10.30
C LEU A 30 -7.77 11.27 -10.07
N ARG A 31 -8.06 12.12 -11.06
CA ARG A 31 -9.23 13.03 -11.00
C ARG A 31 -10.54 12.26 -10.77
N SER A 32 -10.67 11.07 -11.34
CA SER A 32 -11.83 10.20 -11.16
C SER A 32 -11.96 9.59 -9.76
N ALA A 33 -10.87 9.59 -8.98
CA ALA A 33 -10.83 9.06 -7.62
C ALA A 33 -10.96 10.16 -6.55
N GLN A 34 -10.88 11.44 -6.94
CA GLN A 34 -10.92 12.56 -6.02
C GLN A 34 -12.31 12.65 -5.35
N GLY A 35 -12.32 12.67 -4.01
CA GLY A 35 -13.56 12.75 -3.22
C GLY A 35 -14.37 11.46 -3.10
N VAL A 36 -13.91 10.38 -3.76
CA VAL A 36 -14.50 9.03 -3.63
C VAL A 36 -13.71 8.16 -2.64
N PHE A 37 -12.38 8.32 -2.65
CA PHE A 37 -11.48 7.56 -1.80
C PHE A 37 -10.86 8.44 -0.72
N ASP A 38 -10.66 7.85 0.46
CA ASP A 38 -10.02 8.49 1.59
C ASP A 38 -8.58 8.90 1.26
N SER A 39 -8.14 9.97 1.91
CA SER A 39 -6.71 10.31 1.98
C SER A 39 -5.98 9.28 2.83
N ASN A 40 -4.73 9.00 2.49
CA ASN A 40 -3.92 8.01 3.19
C ASN A 40 -2.42 8.38 3.18
N PRO A 41 -1.61 7.80 4.08
CA PRO A 41 -0.19 8.13 4.19
C PRO A 41 0.68 7.43 3.12
N SER A 42 0.21 7.29 1.88
CA SER A 42 1.00 6.63 0.82
C SER A 42 2.29 7.36 0.48
N MET A 43 2.29 8.69 0.49
CA MET A 43 3.53 9.45 0.30
C MET A 43 4.51 9.25 1.47
N ASP A 44 4.00 9.08 2.68
CA ASP A 44 4.83 8.80 3.84
C ASP A 44 5.45 7.39 3.76
N ALA A 45 4.68 6.40 3.33
CA ALA A 45 5.18 5.05 3.05
C ALA A 45 6.24 5.04 1.94
N ILE A 46 6.02 5.80 0.86
CA ILE A 46 6.98 5.94 -0.24
C ILE A 46 8.26 6.63 0.24
N TYR A 47 8.16 7.67 1.07
CA TYR A 47 9.32 8.32 1.69
C TYR A 47 10.13 7.30 2.50
N VAL A 48 9.48 6.57 3.40
CA VAL A 48 10.14 5.57 4.27
C VAL A 48 10.86 4.52 3.43
N MET A 49 10.14 3.89 2.49
CA MET A 49 10.72 2.87 1.62
C MET A 49 11.91 3.42 0.83
N SER A 50 11.76 4.60 0.22
CA SER A 50 12.81 5.19 -0.61
C SER A 50 14.06 5.51 0.21
N MET A 51 13.90 6.14 1.37
CA MET A 51 15.05 6.56 2.18
C MET A 51 15.80 5.38 2.79
N LEU A 52 15.09 4.31 3.17
CA LEU A 52 15.69 3.06 3.63
C LEU A 52 16.44 2.36 2.49
N PHE A 53 15.82 2.17 1.33
CA PHE A 53 16.43 1.44 0.21
C PHE A 53 17.58 2.19 -0.45
N MET A 54 17.58 3.52 -0.41
CA MET A 54 18.72 4.34 -0.83
C MET A 54 19.83 4.41 0.24
N GLY A 55 19.62 3.85 1.43
CA GLY A 55 20.58 3.92 2.54
C GLY A 55 20.81 5.33 3.07
N LYS A 56 19.85 6.24 2.89
CA LYS A 56 19.92 7.65 3.31
C LYS A 56 19.42 7.87 4.74
N ARG A 57 18.55 6.99 5.20
CA ARG A 57 18.07 6.91 6.58
C ARG A 57 18.19 5.47 7.05
N ASP A 58 18.09 5.26 8.36
CA ASP A 58 18.06 3.94 8.97
C ASP A 58 16.77 3.73 9.77
N LEU A 59 16.62 2.53 10.34
CA LEU A 59 15.44 2.14 11.11
C LEU A 59 15.36 2.82 12.49
N ASP A 60 16.42 3.44 12.97
CA ASP A 60 16.46 4.15 14.26
C ASP A 60 16.11 5.63 14.13
N ASP A 61 16.05 6.16 12.90
CA ASP A 61 15.58 7.50 12.60
C ASP A 61 14.12 7.72 13.06
N SER A 62 13.90 8.78 13.86
CA SER A 62 12.59 9.07 14.47
C SER A 62 11.53 9.48 13.45
N GLN A 63 11.92 10.13 12.36
CA GLN A 63 11.01 10.49 11.28
C GLN A 63 10.58 9.23 10.52
N ILE A 64 11.52 8.33 10.21
CA ILE A 64 11.20 7.02 9.60
C ILE A 64 10.19 6.25 10.45
N ARG A 65 10.45 6.13 11.76
CA ARG A 65 9.55 5.41 12.68
C ARG A 65 8.18 6.07 12.79
N THR A 66 8.14 7.40 12.85
CA THR A 66 6.88 8.16 12.93
C THR A 66 6.03 7.95 11.69
N MET A 67 6.59 8.22 10.51
CA MET A 67 5.89 8.12 9.22
C MET A 67 5.42 6.69 8.92
N ALA A 68 6.26 5.69 9.20
CA ALA A 68 5.88 4.29 9.01
C ALA A 68 4.72 3.89 9.93
N ARG A 69 4.77 4.24 11.23
CA ARG A 69 3.69 3.91 12.19
C ARG A 69 2.39 4.64 11.91
N THR A 70 2.40 5.77 11.19
CA THR A 70 1.15 6.40 10.72
C THR A 70 0.32 5.43 9.90
N CYS A 71 0.94 4.58 9.06
CA CYS A 71 0.23 3.61 8.22
C CYS A 71 -0.62 2.59 9.02
N THR A 72 -0.32 2.39 10.30
CA THR A 72 -1.06 1.47 11.18
C THR A 72 -2.06 2.16 12.11
N GLN A 73 -2.22 3.48 12.00
CA GLN A 73 -3.23 4.21 12.77
C GLN A 73 -4.65 3.85 12.32
N LYS A 74 -5.62 4.13 13.20
CA LYS A 74 -7.04 3.85 12.94
C LYS A 74 -7.48 4.54 11.64
N GLY A 75 -8.01 3.74 10.72
CA GLY A 75 -8.48 4.22 9.42
C GLY A 75 -7.57 3.86 8.25
N PHE A 76 -6.28 3.59 8.50
CA PHE A 76 -5.29 3.38 7.45
C PHE A 76 -4.89 1.93 7.19
N LEU A 77 -5.41 0.97 7.98
CA LEU A 77 -5.22 -0.45 7.68
C LEU A 77 -6.04 -0.87 6.45
N PRO A 78 -5.55 -1.85 5.66
CA PRO A 78 -6.31 -2.40 4.54
C PRO A 78 -7.66 -2.93 4.98
N GLU A 79 -8.70 -2.50 4.28
CA GLU A 79 -10.08 -2.86 4.51
C GLU A 79 -10.82 -2.83 3.17
N TRP A 80 -11.64 -3.84 2.89
CA TRP A 80 -12.40 -3.93 1.64
C TRP A 80 -13.68 -3.06 1.69
N LYS A 81 -13.48 -1.74 1.73
CA LYS A 81 -14.53 -0.72 1.63
C LYS A 81 -14.18 0.23 0.51
N GLN A 82 -15.16 0.59 -0.32
CA GLN A 82 -14.92 1.31 -1.57
C GLN A 82 -14.00 2.52 -1.39
N GLU A 83 -14.23 3.35 -0.38
CA GLU A 83 -13.45 4.54 -0.07
C GLU A 83 -12.00 4.26 0.37
N LYS A 84 -11.71 3.04 0.82
CA LYS A 84 -10.40 2.63 1.35
C LYS A 84 -9.57 1.78 0.41
N ILE A 85 -10.15 1.27 -0.68
CA ILE A 85 -9.45 0.37 -1.59
C ILE A 85 -8.43 1.20 -2.40
N ASP A 86 -7.19 1.14 -1.96
CA ASP A 86 -6.06 1.76 -2.63
C ASP A 86 -4.88 0.80 -2.68
N TYR A 87 -4.86 -0.04 -3.73
CA TYR A 87 -3.81 -1.03 -3.93
C TYR A 87 -2.41 -0.40 -4.04
N TYR A 88 -2.32 0.84 -4.52
CA TYR A 88 -1.05 1.56 -4.60
C TYR A 88 -0.50 1.84 -3.20
N TYR A 89 -1.35 2.41 -2.33
CA TYR A 89 -1.01 2.62 -0.94
C TYR A 89 -0.66 1.30 -0.23
N TRP A 90 -1.48 0.27 -0.40
CA TRP A 90 -1.26 -1.01 0.28
C TRP A 90 0.10 -1.63 -0.07
N TYR A 91 0.52 -1.50 -1.32
CA TYR A 91 1.83 -1.97 -1.76
C TYR A 91 2.99 -1.22 -1.07
N TYR A 92 3.01 0.11 -1.15
CA TYR A 92 4.12 0.89 -0.57
C TYR A 92 4.16 0.83 0.96
N ALA A 93 2.99 0.84 1.62
CA ALA A 93 2.92 0.65 3.06
C ALA A 93 3.42 -0.73 3.47
N SER A 94 3.16 -1.78 2.69
CA SER A 94 3.72 -3.11 2.93
C SER A 94 5.24 -3.10 2.85
N LEU A 95 5.83 -2.46 1.83
CA LEU A 95 7.29 -2.32 1.71
C LEU A 95 7.89 -1.58 2.92
N ALA A 96 7.30 -0.45 3.32
CA ALA A 96 7.80 0.35 4.43
C ALA A 96 7.69 -0.38 5.78
N LEU A 97 6.51 -0.94 6.08
CA LEU A 97 6.23 -1.58 7.35
C LEU A 97 6.94 -2.91 7.50
N TYR A 98 7.16 -3.66 6.42
CA TYR A 98 7.93 -4.90 6.48
C TYR A 98 9.37 -4.65 6.95
N GLN A 99 9.97 -3.55 6.51
CA GLN A 99 11.31 -3.14 6.93
C GLN A 99 11.34 -2.65 8.38
N LEU A 100 10.31 -1.91 8.81
CA LEU A 100 10.18 -1.51 10.21
C LEU A 100 9.99 -2.73 11.14
N GLY A 101 9.23 -3.73 10.71
CA GLY A 101 8.96 -4.95 11.46
C GLY A 101 8.16 -4.72 12.74
N GLY A 102 8.25 -5.70 13.65
CA GLY A 102 7.57 -5.68 14.95
C GLY A 102 6.05 -5.56 14.85
N SER A 103 5.43 -5.02 15.90
CA SER A 103 3.97 -4.93 16.01
C SER A 103 3.30 -4.13 14.90
N ALA A 104 4.00 -3.15 14.31
CA ALA A 104 3.49 -2.37 13.19
C ALA A 104 3.33 -3.25 11.94
N TRP A 105 4.33 -4.09 11.64
CA TRP A 105 4.23 -5.08 10.57
C TRP A 105 3.16 -6.13 10.88
N ASP A 106 3.15 -6.71 12.07
CA ASP A 106 2.22 -7.80 12.41
C ASP A 106 0.75 -7.36 12.29
N GLN A 107 0.45 -6.14 12.74
CA GLN A 107 -0.89 -5.55 12.61
C GLN A 107 -1.26 -5.33 11.13
N TRP A 108 -0.32 -4.80 10.36
CA TRP A 108 -0.53 -4.52 8.94
C TRP A 108 -0.70 -5.79 8.12
N GLU A 109 0.23 -6.73 8.22
CA GLU A 109 0.24 -8.00 7.50
C GLU A 109 -1.07 -8.75 7.71
N LYS A 110 -1.52 -8.86 8.97
CA LYS A 110 -2.78 -9.54 9.30
C LYS A 110 -3.97 -8.92 8.57
N SER A 111 -4.05 -7.59 8.53
CA SER A 111 -5.15 -6.87 7.86
C SER A 111 -5.03 -6.96 6.33
N MET A 112 -3.82 -6.79 5.80
CA MET A 112 -3.48 -6.83 4.38
C MET A 112 -3.78 -8.21 3.79
N VAL A 113 -3.23 -9.28 4.38
CA VAL A 113 -3.40 -10.65 3.90
C VAL A 113 -4.87 -11.01 3.90
N LYS A 114 -5.56 -10.84 5.04
CA LYS A 114 -6.99 -11.14 5.14
C LYS A 114 -7.80 -10.37 4.07
N THR A 115 -7.55 -9.07 3.94
CA THR A 115 -8.30 -8.24 2.99
C THR A 115 -8.08 -8.69 1.55
N LEU A 116 -6.85 -8.99 1.16
CA LEU A 116 -6.54 -9.42 -0.21
C LEU A 116 -7.02 -10.85 -0.48
N THR A 117 -6.79 -11.80 0.41
CA THR A 117 -7.18 -13.20 0.19
C THR A 117 -8.69 -13.39 0.18
N ASP A 118 -9.42 -12.70 1.06
CA ASP A 118 -10.89 -12.82 1.12
C ASP A 118 -11.58 -12.22 -0.10
N ASN A 119 -10.90 -11.31 -0.81
CA ASN A 119 -11.43 -10.60 -1.97
C ASN A 119 -10.70 -10.95 -3.27
N GLN A 120 -9.89 -12.01 -3.26
CA GLN A 120 -9.37 -12.59 -4.48
C GLN A 120 -10.52 -13.26 -5.22
N ARG A 121 -10.61 -13.01 -6.52
CA ARG A 121 -11.72 -13.46 -7.36
C ARG A 121 -11.82 -14.98 -7.39
N GLY A 122 -12.80 -15.53 -6.65
CA GLY A 122 -13.23 -16.92 -6.75
C GLY A 122 -14.28 -17.09 -7.85
N PHE A 123 -15.31 -17.91 -7.61
CA PHE A 123 -16.49 -17.97 -8.48
C PHE A 123 -17.64 -17.16 -7.87
N SER A 124 -18.30 -16.34 -8.68
CA SER A 124 -19.53 -15.62 -8.34
C SER A 124 -20.74 -16.55 -8.52
N GLU A 125 -21.91 -16.16 -8.01
CA GLU A 125 -23.14 -16.92 -8.26
C GLU A 125 -23.49 -16.94 -9.76
N ILE A 126 -23.26 -15.84 -10.47
CA ILE A 126 -23.48 -15.73 -11.91
C ILE A 126 -22.55 -16.69 -12.67
N ASP A 127 -21.28 -16.81 -12.27
CA ASP A 127 -20.33 -17.73 -12.90
C ASP A 127 -20.79 -19.18 -12.75
N ARG A 128 -21.25 -19.55 -11.56
CA ARG A 128 -21.73 -20.91 -11.26
C ARG A 128 -22.95 -21.24 -12.10
N GLN A 129 -23.89 -20.30 -12.22
CA GLN A 129 -25.07 -20.46 -13.08
C GLN A 129 -24.73 -20.58 -14.56
N ALA A 130 -23.64 -19.92 -15.00
CA ALA A 130 -23.08 -20.07 -16.34
C ALA A 130 -22.25 -21.35 -16.54
N GLY A 131 -22.16 -22.22 -15.53
CA GLY A 131 -21.40 -23.49 -15.60
C GLY A 131 -19.88 -23.33 -15.44
N LEU A 132 -19.38 -22.14 -15.11
CA LEU A 132 -17.96 -21.87 -14.88
C LEU A 132 -17.59 -22.41 -13.49
N THR A 133 -17.12 -23.66 -13.46
CA THR A 133 -16.86 -24.41 -12.23
C THR A 133 -15.40 -24.80 -12.03
N SER A 134 -14.52 -24.39 -12.94
CA SER A 134 -13.07 -24.60 -12.82
C SER A 134 -12.29 -23.34 -13.19
N ALA A 135 -11.12 -23.16 -12.58
CA ALA A 135 -10.28 -21.99 -12.80
C ALA A 135 -9.85 -21.83 -14.27
N LYS A 136 -9.80 -22.94 -15.03
CA LYS A 136 -9.48 -22.93 -16.47
C LYS A 136 -10.58 -22.31 -17.35
N LEU A 137 -11.80 -22.18 -16.81
CA LEU A 137 -12.95 -21.65 -17.54
C LEU A 137 -13.26 -20.19 -17.19
N LEU A 138 -12.61 -19.65 -16.16
CA LEU A 138 -12.83 -18.29 -15.69
C LEU A 138 -11.50 -17.52 -15.71
N ASP A 139 -11.32 -16.68 -16.73
CA ASP A 139 -10.11 -15.88 -16.93
C ASP A 139 -9.80 -14.95 -15.74
N GLU A 140 -10.83 -14.56 -14.98
CA GLU A 140 -10.69 -13.70 -13.81
C GLU A 140 -10.30 -14.46 -12.54
N HIS A 141 -10.31 -15.80 -12.54
CA HIS A 141 -10.09 -16.59 -11.33
C HIS A 141 -8.68 -16.34 -10.76
N GLY A 142 -8.61 -15.95 -9.49
CA GLY A 142 -7.35 -15.59 -8.81
C GLY A 142 -6.92 -14.14 -9.01
N SER A 143 -7.63 -13.35 -9.82
CA SER A 143 -7.35 -11.92 -9.99
C SER A 143 -7.98 -11.06 -8.87
N TRP A 144 -7.76 -9.75 -8.92
CA TRP A 144 -8.53 -8.78 -8.14
C TRP A 144 -9.27 -7.82 -9.06
N ASP A 145 -10.51 -7.49 -8.69
CA ASP A 145 -11.31 -6.53 -9.44
C ASP A 145 -10.69 -5.12 -9.36
N PRO A 146 -10.70 -4.34 -10.44
CA PRO A 146 -10.11 -3.00 -10.47
C PRO A 146 -11.03 -1.95 -9.82
N VAL A 147 -11.41 -2.17 -8.56
CA VAL A 147 -12.35 -1.32 -7.81
C VAL A 147 -11.68 -0.23 -6.97
N GLY A 148 -10.35 -0.25 -6.89
CA GLY A 148 -9.57 0.72 -6.11
C GLY A 148 -9.35 2.07 -6.78
N ALA A 149 -8.69 2.99 -6.06
CA ALA A 149 -8.42 4.38 -6.47
C ALA A 149 -7.71 4.55 -7.82
N TRP A 150 -7.06 3.49 -8.32
CA TRP A 150 -6.32 3.45 -9.57
C TRP A 150 -6.92 2.49 -10.61
N GLY A 151 -8.04 1.86 -10.28
CA GLY A 151 -8.66 0.81 -11.08
C GLY A 151 -9.12 1.26 -12.46
N THR A 152 -9.63 2.50 -12.57
CA THR A 152 -10.08 3.08 -13.85
C THR A 152 -8.96 3.28 -14.85
N ALA A 153 -7.72 3.49 -14.39
CA ALA A 153 -6.56 3.65 -15.27
C ALA A 153 -5.82 2.32 -15.50
N GLY A 154 -5.67 1.50 -14.46
CA GLY A 154 -4.85 0.29 -14.52
C GLY A 154 -5.59 -0.99 -14.92
N GLY A 155 -6.90 -1.05 -14.71
CA GLY A 155 -7.71 -2.25 -14.96
C GLY A 155 -7.28 -3.48 -14.14
N ARG A 156 -7.85 -4.64 -14.48
CA ARG A 156 -7.65 -5.92 -13.76
C ARG A 156 -6.19 -6.36 -13.74
N VAL A 157 -5.45 -6.08 -14.81
CA VAL A 157 -4.01 -6.43 -14.90
C VAL A 157 -3.21 -5.69 -13.82
N TYR A 158 -3.38 -4.38 -13.69
CA TYR A 158 -2.76 -3.61 -12.62
C TYR A 158 -3.17 -4.12 -11.24
N ALA A 159 -4.47 -4.26 -10.98
CA ALA A 159 -5.00 -4.69 -9.69
C ALA A 159 -4.41 -6.05 -9.26
N THR A 160 -4.31 -6.97 -10.22
CA THR A 160 -3.73 -8.30 -9.98
C THR A 160 -2.23 -8.21 -9.72
N ALA A 161 -1.48 -7.54 -10.61
CA ALA A 161 -0.04 -7.44 -10.48
C ALA A 161 0.39 -6.79 -9.16
N ILE A 162 -0.23 -5.67 -8.78
CA ILE A 162 0.15 -4.96 -7.56
C ILE A 162 -0.24 -5.71 -6.28
N ASN A 163 -1.37 -6.43 -6.28
CA ASN A 163 -1.78 -7.21 -5.12
C ASN A 163 -0.93 -8.48 -4.95
N CYS A 164 -0.51 -9.12 -6.04
CA CYS A 164 0.51 -10.18 -5.99
C CYS A 164 1.81 -9.65 -5.39
N LEU A 165 2.34 -8.52 -5.90
CA LEU A 165 3.55 -7.89 -5.36
C LEU A 165 3.41 -7.52 -3.87
N THR A 166 2.22 -7.09 -3.46
CA THR A 166 1.92 -6.76 -2.07
C THR A 166 2.00 -8.00 -1.17
N LEU A 167 1.35 -9.11 -1.56
CA LEU A 167 1.38 -10.39 -0.83
C LEU A 167 2.77 -11.03 -0.81
N GLU A 168 3.60 -10.76 -1.82
CA GLU A 168 4.96 -11.29 -1.94
C GLU A 168 6.01 -10.48 -1.18
N THR A 169 5.64 -9.34 -0.56
CA THR A 169 6.57 -8.39 0.05
C THR A 169 7.60 -9.07 0.97
N HIS A 170 7.14 -9.89 1.92
CA HIS A 170 8.01 -10.55 2.90
C HIS A 170 8.75 -11.79 2.37
N TYR A 171 8.39 -12.26 1.17
CA TYR A 171 9.10 -13.34 0.47
C TYR A 171 10.18 -12.81 -0.49
N ARG A 172 10.02 -11.57 -1.00
CA ARG A 172 10.92 -10.97 -2.00
C ARG A 172 12.01 -10.09 -1.42
N HIS A 173 11.79 -9.53 -0.25
CA HIS A 173 12.72 -8.59 0.36
C HIS A 173 13.33 -9.19 1.63
N GLU A 174 14.65 -9.09 1.76
CA GLU A 174 15.30 -9.31 3.04
C GLU A 174 14.92 -8.17 3.99
N ARG A 175 14.80 -8.51 5.28
CA ARG A 175 14.55 -7.52 6.33
C ARG A 175 15.86 -6.79 6.64
N MET A 176 15.82 -5.46 6.58
CA MET A 176 16.94 -4.62 6.96
C MET A 176 17.23 -4.78 8.46
N THR A 177 18.51 -4.92 8.80
CA THR A 177 18.98 -4.83 10.17
C THR A 177 19.42 -3.40 10.47
N SER A 178 19.23 -2.92 11.70
CA SER A 178 19.85 -1.64 12.10
C SER A 178 21.37 -1.75 11.90
N LYS A 179 21.97 -0.75 11.25
CA LYS A 179 23.43 -0.69 11.11
C LYS A 179 24.00 -0.56 12.51
N HIS A 180 24.74 -1.57 12.96
CA HIS A 180 25.58 -1.42 14.14
C HIS A 180 26.58 -0.29 13.85
N LYS A 181 26.54 0.76 14.67
CA LYS A 181 27.52 1.85 14.65
C LYS A 181 28.90 1.32 14.98
#